data_AF-A0A3A5K086-F1
#
_entry.id   AF-A0A3A5K086-F1
#
_cell.length_a   1.000
_cell.length_b   1.000
_cell.length_c   1.000
_cell.angle_alpha   90.00
_cell.angle_beta   90.00
_cell.angle_gamma   90.00
#
_symmetry.space_group_name_H-M   'P 1'
#
loop_
_entity.id
_entity.type
_entity.pdbx_description
1 polymer ?
#
loop_
_entity_poly.entity_id
_entity_poly.type
_entity_poly.pdbx_seq_one_letter_code
_entity_poly.pdbx_strand_id
1 'polypeptide(L)' 'MIKNAFVEKTDEGKIVVRVEEKEVSSFDDYDAALEWAFSIGYRVYKKELTSSDHKECWVKYLPKSHL' A
#
# COMPACT_ATOMS: atom_id res chain seq x y z
N MET A 1 15.38 -7.87 -8.81
CA MET A 1 14.89 -8.04 -7.43
C MET A 1 13.50 -7.45 -7.35
N ILE A 2 12.55 -8.11 -6.69
CA ILE A 2 11.21 -7.56 -6.46
C ILE A 2 11.33 -6.48 -5.38
N LYS A 3 10.80 -5.28 -5.64
CA LYS A 3 10.79 -4.18 -4.68
C LYS A 3 9.57 -4.24 -3.77
N ASN A 4 9.70 -3.76 -2.54
CA ASN A 4 8.59 -3.60 -1.62
C ASN A 4 7.96 -2.21 -1.82
N ALA A 5 6.63 -2.17 -1.96
CA ALA A 5 5.86 -0.94 -2.03
C ALA A 5 4.95 -0.83 -0.81
N PHE A 6 4.89 0.36 -0.24
CA PHE A 6 4.10 0.70 0.93
C PHE A 6 3.05 1.74 0.52
N VAL A 7 1.78 1.41 0.69
CA VAL A 7 0.66 2.29 0.36
C VAL A 7 0.11 2.88 1.64
N GLU A 8 0.16 4.20 1.77
CA GLU A 8 -0.34 4.91 2.95
C GLU A 8 -1.13 6.16 2.57
N LYS A 9 -2.01 6.56 3.47
CA LYS A 9 -2.74 7.82 3.39
C LYS A 9 -1.94 8.90 4.13
N THR A 10 -1.67 10.02 3.47
CA THR A 10 -1.03 11.19 4.08
C THR A 10 -2.02 11.96 4.95
N ASP A 11 -1.51 12.85 5.80
CA ASP A 11 -2.34 13.74 6.63
C ASP A 11 -3.25 14.66 5.78
N GLU A 12 -2.85 14.95 4.54
CA GLU A 12 -3.62 15.72 3.55
C GLU A 12 -4.72 14.89 2.87
N GLY A 13 -4.82 13.60 3.19
CA GLY A 13 -5.84 12.70 2.67
C GLY A 13 -5.48 12.02 1.35
N LYS A 14 -4.30 12.28 0.79
CA LYS A 14 -3.80 11.69 -0.46
C LYS A 14 -3.26 10.29 -0.22
N ILE A 15 -3.46 9.36 -1.14
CA ILE A 15 -2.85 8.03 -1.07
C ILE A 15 -1.51 8.05 -1.80
N VAL A 16 -0.44 7.64 -1.14
CA VAL A 16 0.91 7.61 -1.71
C VAL A 16 1.46 6.19 -1.73
N VAL A 17 2.17 5.86 -2.80
CA VAL A 17 2.93 4.63 -2.92
C VAL A 17 4.41 4.97 -2.72
N ARG A 18 4.99 4.41 -1.66
CA ARG A 18 6.42 4.54 -1.35
C ARG A 18 7.18 3.27 -1.66
N VAL A 19 8.32 3.40 -2.32
CA VAL A 19 9.26 2.31 -2.60
C VAL A 19 10.63 2.78 -2.15
N GLU A 20 11.29 2.00 -1.28
CA GLU A 20 12.61 2.37 -0.72
C GLU A 20 12.57 3.80 -0.12
N GLU A 21 11.53 4.07 0.68
CA GLU A 21 11.26 5.35 1.37
C GLU A 21 10.95 6.55 0.47
N LYS A 22 10.99 6.37 -0.86
CA LYS A 22 10.69 7.41 -1.85
C LYS A 22 9.26 7.27 -2.35
N GLU A 23 8.55 8.39 -2.40
CA GLU A 23 7.28 8.47 -3.13
C GLU A 23 7.53 8.23 -4.62
N VAL A 24 6.82 7.28 -5.20
CA VAL A 24 6.90 6.96 -6.64
C VAL A 24 5.61 7.31 -7.38
N SER A 25 4.48 7.32 -6.69
CA SER A 25 3.19 7.70 -7.27
C SER A 25 2.18 8.06 -6.17
N SER A 26 1.10 8.71 -6.58
CA SER A 26 0.03 9.14 -5.69
C SER A 26 -1.34 9.00 -6.36
N PHE A 27 -2.35 8.70 -5.56
CA PHE A 27 -3.70 8.37 -5.99
C PHE A 27 -4.74 9.02 -5.07
N ASP A 28 -5.94 9.21 -5.59
CA ASP A 28 -7.12 9.63 -4.82
C ASP A 28 -7.87 8.45 -4.19
N ASP A 29 -7.65 7.24 -4.71
CA ASP A 29 -8.30 6.01 -4.26
C ASP A 29 -7.27 4.98 -3.74
N TYR A 30 -7.60 4.33 -2.62
CA TYR A 30 -6.69 3.42 -1.93
C TYR A 30 -6.53 2.09 -2.67
N ASP A 31 -7.63 1.54 -3.19
CA ASP A 31 -7.61 0.27 -3.91
C ASP A 31 -6.88 0.42 -5.26
N ALA A 32 -7.12 1.52 -5.97
CA ALA A 32 -6.39 1.85 -7.20
C ALA A 32 -4.87 1.92 -7.00
N ALA A 33 -4.41 2.49 -5.88
CA ALA A 33 -2.99 2.55 -5.54
C ALA A 33 -2.39 1.16 -5.29
N LEU A 34 -3.12 0.30 -4.57
CA LEU A 34 -2.73 -1.07 -4.27
C LEU A 34 -2.66 -1.93 -5.54
N GLU A 35 -3.70 -1.85 -6.38
CA GLU A 35 -3.77 -2.57 -7.66
C GLU A 35 -2.68 -2.11 -8.61
N TRP A 36 -2.46 -0.80 -8.73
CA TRP A 36 -1.38 -0.27 -9.56
C TRP A 36 -0.02 -0.78 -9.09
N ALA A 37 0.29 -0.66 -7.80
CA ALA A 37 1.55 -1.12 -7.22
C ALA A 37 1.77 -2.62 -7.40
N PHE A 38 0.68 -3.41 -7.34
CA PHE A 38 0.74 -4.85 -7.59
C PHE A 38 0.96 -5.15 -9.08
N SER A 39 0.28 -4.43 -9.98
CA SER A 39 0.34 -4.63 -11.44
C SER A 39 1.73 -4.39 -12.02
N ILE A 40 2.49 -3.46 -11.44
CA ILE A 40 3.89 -3.17 -11.82
C ILE A 40 4.90 -4.17 -11.22
N GLY A 41 4.42 -5.15 -10.45
CA GLY A 41 5.23 -6.25 -9.92
C GLY A 41 5.88 -5.96 -8.57
N TYR A 42 5.39 -4.98 -7.80
CA TYR A 42 5.88 -4.77 -6.44
C TYR A 42 5.24 -5.74 -5.44
N ARG A 43 5.98 -6.02 -4.37
CA ARG A 43 5.41 -6.64 -3.18
C ARG A 43 4.74 -5.55 -2.35
N VAL A 44 3.42 -5.49 -2.44
CA VAL A 44 2.63 -4.39 -1.87
C VAL A 44 2.26 -4.66 -0.41
N TYR A 45 2.36 -3.61 0.40
CA TYR A 45 1.95 -3.58 1.80
C TYR A 45 0.99 -2.41 2.03
N LYS A 46 -0.04 -2.64 2.83
CA LYS A 46 -1.04 -1.65 3.25
C LYS A 46 -1.04 -1.52 4.77
N LYS A 47 -1.42 -0.34 5.29
CA LYS A 47 -1.65 -0.17 6.73
C LYS A 47 -3.03 -0.72 7.07
N GLU A 48 -3.11 -1.58 8.09
CA GLU A 48 -4.38 -1.96 8.71
C GLU A 48 -4.33 -1.73 10.21
N LEU A 49 -5.48 -1.32 10.75
CA LEU A 49 -5.69 -1.18 12.19
C LEU A 49 -5.87 -2.56 12.80
N THR A 50 -5.05 -2.88 13.79
CA THR A 50 -5.25 -4.09 14.58
C THR A 50 -6.38 -3.89 15.58
N SER A 51 -7.31 -4.84 15.63
CA SER A 51 -8.54 -4.76 16.45
C SER A 51 -8.32 -4.65 17.96
N SER A 52 -7.10 -4.90 18.45
CA SER A 52 -6.85 -5.02 19.89
C SER A 52 -6.15 -3.83 20.53
N ASP A 53 -5.55 -2.90 19.77
CA ASP A 53 -4.69 -1.88 20.40
C ASP A 53 -4.59 -0.55 19.63
N HIS A 54 -5.45 -0.31 18.63
CA HIS A 54 -5.32 0.85 17.71
C HIS A 54 -3.93 1.00 17.06
N LYS A 55 -3.11 -0.07 17.08
CA LYS A 55 -1.80 -0.10 16.44
C LYS A 55 -1.97 -0.36 14.95
N GLU A 56 -1.36 0.48 14.14
CA GLU A 56 -1.24 0.27 12.70
C GLU A 56 -0.16 -0.78 12.42
N CYS A 57 -0.47 -1.74 11.56
CA CYS A 57 0.49 -2.74 11.10
C CYS A 57 0.50 -2.82 9.59
N TRP A 58 1.67 -3.12 9.04
CA TRP A 58 1.82 -3.38 7.61
C TRP A 58 1.40 -4.80 7.30
N VAL A 59 0.35 -4.95 6.51
CA VAL A 59 -0.12 -6.23 6.02
C VAL A 59 0.15 -6.35 4.53
N LYS A 60 0.57 -7.54 4.09
CA LYS A 60 0.81 -7.81 2.68
C LYS A 60 -0.52 -7.75 1.92
N TYR A 61 -0.58 -6.93 0.89
CA TYR A 61 -1.72 -6.89 -0.02
C TYR A 61 -1.65 -8.05 -1.01
N LEU A 62 -2.76 -8.77 -1.13
CA LEU A 62 -2.99 -9.83 -2.10
C LEU A 62 -4.35 -9.55 -2.76
N PRO A 63 -4.37 -9.17 -4.05
CA PRO A 63 -5.63 -8.97 -4.75
C PRO A 63 -6.42 -10.27 -4.80
N LYS A 64 -7.75 -10.18 -4.61
CA LYS A 64 -8.64 -11.35 -4.59
C LYS A 64 -8.61 -12.17 -5.89
N SER A 65 -8.25 -11.54 -7.00
CA SER A 65 -8.11 -12.19 -8.32
C SER A 65 -6.93 -13.16 -8.43
N HIS A 66 -6.06 -13.24 -7.40
CA HIS A 66 -4.88 -14.12 -7.35
C HIS A 66 -4.99 -15.22 -6.27
N LEU A 67 -6.19 -15.45 -5.71
CA LEU A 67 -6.51 -16.55 -4.78
C LEU A 67 -7.22 -17.70 -5.50
#